data_AF-A0A1V5CIC3-F1
#
_entry.id   AF-A0A1V5CIC3-F1
#
_cell.length_a   1.000
_cell.length_b   1.000
_cell.length_c   1.000
_cell.angle_alpha   90.00
_cell.angle_beta   90.00
_cell.angle_gamma   90.00
#
_symmetry.space_group_name_H-M   'P 1'
#
loop_
_entity.id
_entity.type
_entity.pdbx_description
1 polymer ?
#
loop_
_entity_poly.entity_id
_entity_poly.type
_entity_poly.pdbx_seq_one_letter_code
_entity_poly.pdbx_strand_id
1 'polypeptide(L)' 'MSEDKSKEELYNEARILHKSLDEKLQMLQEKPYLTEDEELEVKLLKKKKLYFKDMVERLKQELKQQ' A
#
# COMPACT_ATOMS: atom_id res chain seq x y z
N MET A 1 20.13 -0.32 16.49
CA MET A 1 19.11 0.72 16.28
C MET A 1 17.80 0.01 15.97
N SER A 2 16.97 -0.10 16.99
CA SER A 2 15.51 -0.26 16.99
C SER A 2 14.89 -1.43 16.21
N GLU A 3 14.88 -2.62 16.82
CA GLU A 3 14.13 -3.82 16.38
C GLU A 3 12.72 -3.95 17.00
N ASP A 4 12.19 -2.87 17.58
CA ASP A 4 10.81 -2.80 18.05
C ASP A 4 10.12 -1.59 17.40
N LYS A 5 9.90 -1.65 16.08
CA LYS A 5 8.82 -0.85 15.52
C LYS A 5 7.54 -1.44 16.11
N SER A 6 6.84 -0.66 16.95
CA SER A 6 5.58 -1.11 17.54
C SER A 6 4.65 -1.58 16.41
N LYS A 7 3.83 -2.61 16.65
CA LYS A 7 2.84 -3.10 15.67
C LYS A 7 1.98 -1.95 15.12
N GLU A 8 1.75 -0.92 15.94
CA GLU A 8 1.11 0.35 15.58
C GLU A 8 1.90 1.21 14.59
N GLU A 9 3.23 1.29 14.71
CA GLU A 9 4.09 1.99 13.74
C GLU A 9 4.11 1.27 12.40
N LEU A 10 4.25 -0.07 12.41
CA LEU A 10 4.17 -0.87 11.19
C LEU A 10 2.80 -0.73 10.51
N TYR A 11 1.72 -0.68 11.30
CA TYR A 11 0.37 -0.43 10.80
C TYR A 11 0.24 0.97 10.19
N ASN A 12 0.77 2.01 10.85
CA ASN A 12 0.75 3.37 10.32
C ASN A 12 1.59 3.52 9.07
N GLU A 13 2.79 2.93 9.00
CA GLU A 13 3.61 2.91 7.80
C GLU A 13 2.89 2.21 6.65
N ALA A 14 2.31 1.02 6.90
CA ALA A 14 1.56 0.29 5.88
C ALA A 14 0.34 1.06 5.38
N ARG A 15 -0.35 1.79 6.27
CA ARG A 15 -1.48 2.67 5.93
C ARG A 15 -1.05 3.89 5.11
N ILE A 16 0.06 4.53 5.46
CA ILE A 16 0.63 5.66 4.71
C ILE A 16 1.06 5.20 3.31
N LEU A 17 1.75 4.06 3.22
CA LEU A 17 2.17 3.47 1.95
C LEU A 17 0.96 3.09 1.09
N HIS A 18 -0.08 2.48 1.68
CA HIS A 18 -1.32 2.18 0.98
C HIS A 18 -1.98 3.45 0.43
N LYS A 19 -2.05 4.53 1.22
CA LYS A 19 -2.63 5.80 0.78
C LYS A 19 -1.82 6.44 -0.34
N SER A 20 -0.49 6.48 -0.22
CA SER A 20 0.38 7.04 -1.26
C SER A 20 0.32 6.26 -2.57
N LEU A 21 0.19 4.93 -2.51
CA LEU A 21 -0.02 4.09 -3.69
C LEU A 21 -1.37 4.38 -4.36
N ASP A 22 -2.41 4.68 -3.58
CA ASP A 22 -3.73 5.05 -4.09
C ASP A 22 -3.71 6.39 -4.82
N GLU A 23 -3.06 7.40 -4.25
CA GLU A 23 -2.89 8.72 -4.86
C GLU A 23 -2.13 8.63 -6.20
N LYS A 24 -1.06 7.82 -6.25
CA LYS A 24 -0.34 7.56 -7.51
C LYS A 24 -1.20 6.85 -8.54
N LEU A 25 -2.01 5.87 -8.10
CA LEU A 25 -2.94 5.16 -8.97
C LEU A 25 -3.99 6.11 -9.54
N GLN A 26 -4.53 7.00 -8.72
CA GLN A 26 -5.53 7.99 -9.13
C GLN A 26 -4.95 8.97 -10.15
N MET A 27 -3.74 9.48 -9.93
CA MET A 27 -3.05 10.34 -10.90
C MET A 27 -2.82 9.64 -12.25
N LEU A 28 -2.47 8.35 -12.24
CA LEU A 28 -2.31 7.57 -13.47
C LEU A 28 -3.67 7.29 -14.13
N GLN A 29 -4.74 7.07 -13.36
CA GLN A 29 -6.09 6.88 -13.90
C GLN A 29 -6.72 8.16 -14.46
N GLU A 30 -6.33 9.33 -13.96
CA GLU A 30 -6.77 10.62 -14.49
C GLU A 30 -6.11 10.96 -15.84
N LYS A 31 -5.01 10.31 -16.19
CA LYS A 31 -4.40 10.48 -17.52
C LYS A 31 -5.25 9.76 -18.58
N PRO A 32 -5.69 10.47 -19.63
CA PRO A 32 -6.53 9.87 -20.68
C PRO A 32 -5.78 8.86 -21.57
N TYR A 33 -4.44 8.91 -21.60
CA TYR A 33 -3.60 7.95 -22.30
C TYR A 33 -2.40 7.61 -21.42
N LEU A 34 -2.24 6.32 -21.14
CA LEU A 34 -1.10 5.75 -20.43
C LEU A 34 -0.16 5.16 -21.47
N THR A 35 1.15 5.36 -21.30
CA THR A 35 2.15 4.61 -22.08
C THR A 35 2.20 3.15 -21.60
N GLU A 36 2.79 2.25 -22.38
CA GLU A 36 2.95 0.83 -22.00
C GLU A 36 3.66 0.67 -20.64
N ASP A 37 4.65 1.52 -20.38
CA ASP A 37 5.35 1.59 -19.09
C ASP A 37 4.41 2.01 -17.95
N GLU A 38 3.56 3.01 -18.17
CA GLU A 38 2.60 3.48 -17.16
C GLU A 38 1.47 2.46 -16.92
N GLU A 39 1.01 1.72 -17.95
CA GLU A 39 0.07 0.62 -17.77
C GLU A 39 0.67 -0.54 -16.95
N LEU A 40 1.94 -0.85 -17.21
CA LEU A 40 2.68 -1.84 -16.43
C LEU A 40 2.83 -1.37 -14.98
N GLU A 41 3.13 -0.09 -14.79
CA GLU A 41 3.23 0.54 -13.48
C GLU A 41 1.89 0.50 -12.74
N VAL A 42 0.75 0.78 -13.39
CA VAL A 42 -0.60 0.61 -12.82
C VAL A 42 -0.84 -0.83 -12.36
N LYS A 43 -0.47 -1.82 -13.17
CA LYS A 43 -0.61 -3.25 -12.79
C LYS A 43 0.26 -3.59 -11.58
N LEU A 44 1.49 -3.09 -11.53
CA LEU A 44 2.41 -3.30 -10.40
C LEU A 44 1.92 -2.57 -9.13
N LEU A 45 1.44 -1.34 -9.26
CA LEU A 45 0.88 -0.54 -8.18
C LEU A 45 -0.36 -1.23 -7.59
N LYS A 46 -1.24 -1.79 -8.41
CA LYS A 46 -2.40 -2.59 -7.95
C LYS A 46 -1.95 -3.81 -7.15
N LYS A 47 -0.93 -4.56 -7.63
CA LYS A 47 -0.38 -5.70 -6.88
C LYS A 47 0.23 -5.29 -5.54
N LYS A 48 1.02 -4.21 -5.52
CA LYS A 48 1.59 -3.65 -4.28
C LYS A 48 0.48 -3.20 -3.32
N LYS A 49 -0.55 -2.51 -3.81
CA LYS A 49 -1.70 -2.08 -3.02
C LYS A 49 -2.41 -3.26 -2.36
N LEU A 50 -2.63 -4.35 -3.11
CA LEU A 50 -3.20 -5.58 -2.56
C LEU A 50 -2.31 -6.18 -1.47
N TYR A 51 -1.00 -6.28 -1.71
CA TYR A 51 -0.05 -6.75 -0.70
C TYR A 51 -0.08 -5.93 0.59
N PHE A 52 -0.08 -4.60 0.49
CA PHE A 52 -0.17 -3.72 1.67
C PHE A 52 -1.53 -3.81 2.36
N LYS A 53 -2.63 -3.99 1.61
CA LYS A 53 -3.96 -4.26 2.19
C LYS A 53 -3.94 -5.54 3.02
N ASP A 54 -3.43 -6.63 2.46
CA ASP A 54 -3.30 -7.92 3.16
C ASP A 54 -2.39 -7.80 4.40
N MET A 55 -1.29 -7.05 4.30
CA MET A 55 -0.39 -6.81 5.42
C MET A 55 -1.07 -6.01 6.53
N VAL A 56 -1.80 -4.95 6.19
CA VAL A 56 -2.61 -4.16 7.13
C VAL A 56 -3.70 -5.02 7.79
N GLU A 57 -4.38 -5.87 7.01
CA GLU A 57 -5.41 -6.76 7.55
C GLU A 57 -4.83 -7.79 8.51
N ARG A 58 -3.68 -8.39 8.19
CA ARG A 58 -2.97 -9.32 9.09
C ARG A 58 -2.57 -8.64 10.39
N LEU A 59 -1.89 -7.49 10.30
CA LEU A 59 -1.49 -6.70 11.48
C LEU A 59 -2.70 -6.30 12.32
N LYS A 60 -3.82 -5.92 11.68
CA LYS A 60 -5.08 -5.60 12.37
C LYS A 60 -5.67 -6.80 13.09
N GLN A 61 -5.64 -7.99 12.48
CA GLN A 61 -6.10 -9.22 13.12
C GLN A 61 -5.22 -9.58 14.33
N GLU A 62 -3.89 -9.44 14.20
CA GLU A 62 -2.95 -9.68 15.29
C GLU A 62 -3.10 -8.69 16.45
N LEU A 63 -3.39 -7.42 16.16
CA LEU A 63 -3.71 -6.40 17.17
C LEU A 63 -5.05 -6.65 17.87
N LYS A 64 -6.01 -7.29 17.19
CA LYS A 64 -7.35 -7.58 17.74
C LYS A 64 -7.39 -8.85 18.58
N GLN A 65 -6.36 -9.70 18.49
CA GLN A 65 -6.21 -10.92 19.29
C GLN A 65 -5.34 -10.73 20.55
N GLN A 66 -4.73 -9.56 20.73
CA GLN A 66 -4.17 -9.11 22.02
C GLN A 66 -5.26 -8.50 22.89
#